data_AF-A0A1I0SZZ3-F1
#
_entry.id   AF-A0A1I0SZZ3-F1
#
_cell.length_a   1.000
_cell.length_b   1.000
_cell.length_c   1.000
_cell.angle_alpha   90.00
_cell.angle_beta   90.00
_cell.angle_gamma   90.00
#
_symmetry.space_group_name_H-M   'P 1'
#
loop_
_entity.id
_entity.type
_entity.pdbx_description
1 polymer ?
#
loop_
_entity_poly.entity_id
_entity_poly.type
_entity_poly.pdbx_seq_one_letter_code
_entity_poly.pdbx_strand_id
1 'polypeptide(L)'
;MTGRDQVALAPPSRPLDGFPSCELTAAQVLHRGHRVSNGPWWFSSSGGGRFDLTPPRGTCYLAYDEVTAIRETVGAPLAASGVISAEFAAERQLSALAVPHGHHLADTSSAEAANYGITRELVSMTPYAVPQEWASTFDATFDGLQYQTRFTTGPTPNAVALFSGAGESPWPVDLDPEPLTTAARRHGIAVASAPRSVRVVLPPTP
;
A
#
# COMPACT_ATOMS: atom_id res chain seq x y z
N MET A 1 24.53 -2.86 -22.53
CA MET A 1 24.81 -2.31 -21.18
C MET A 1 23.68 -1.35 -20.87
N THR A 2 22.71 -1.76 -20.05
CA THR A 2 21.75 -0.84 -19.44
C THR A 2 22.52 0.02 -18.43
N GLY A 3 22.33 1.33 -18.48
CA GLY A 3 22.98 2.25 -17.54
C GLY A 3 22.48 1.99 -16.11
N ARG A 4 23.29 2.31 -15.11
CA ARG A 4 22.92 2.18 -13.68
C ARG A 4 21.72 3.07 -13.29
N ASP A 5 21.29 3.94 -14.18
CA ASP A 5 20.18 4.89 -14.07
C ASP A 5 18.85 4.35 -14.63
N GLN A 6 18.84 3.14 -15.22
CA GLN A 6 17.63 2.51 -15.72
C GLN A 6 17.05 1.52 -14.73
N VAL A 7 15.72 1.47 -14.65
CA VAL A 7 15.00 0.44 -13.89
C VAL A 7 15.36 -0.94 -14.47
N ALA A 8 15.77 -1.85 -13.60
CA ALA A 8 16.22 -3.19 -13.99
C ALA A 8 15.09 -4.23 -14.00
N LEU A 9 14.06 -4.04 -13.19
CA LEU A 9 12.95 -4.96 -13.06
C LEU A 9 12.09 -4.92 -14.32
N ALA A 10 12.08 -6.05 -15.02
CA ALA A 10 11.23 -6.32 -16.16
C ALA A 10 9.94 -7.04 -15.72
N PRO A 11 8.95 -7.13 -16.62
CA PRO A 11 7.86 -8.09 -16.49
C PRO A 11 8.32 -9.51 -16.11
N PRO A 12 7.47 -10.29 -15.42
CA PRO A 12 7.75 -11.68 -15.13
C PRO A 12 8.01 -12.45 -16.43
N SER A 13 9.18 -13.08 -16.51
CA SER A 13 9.64 -13.82 -17.71
C SER A 13 9.89 -15.31 -17.44
N ARG A 14 9.70 -15.74 -16.19
CA ARG A 14 9.92 -17.10 -15.71
C ARG A 14 8.61 -17.65 -15.14
N PRO A 15 8.35 -18.96 -15.25
CA PRO A 15 7.28 -19.61 -14.50
C PRO A 15 7.47 -19.37 -12.99
N LEU A 16 6.37 -19.18 -12.27
CA LEU A 16 6.37 -18.94 -10.82
C LEU A 16 6.16 -20.21 -10.00
N ASP A 17 6.34 -21.38 -10.61
CA ASP A 17 6.30 -22.66 -9.90
C ASP A 17 7.32 -22.66 -8.75
N GLY A 18 6.85 -22.95 -7.54
CA GLY A 18 7.67 -22.95 -6.33
C GLY A 18 8.06 -21.55 -5.83
N PHE A 19 7.45 -20.47 -6.34
CA PHE A 19 7.71 -19.12 -5.84
C PHE A 19 7.47 -19.08 -4.31
N PRO A 20 8.38 -18.45 -3.53
CA PRO A 20 8.30 -18.45 -2.08
C PRO A 20 6.97 -17.86 -1.61
N SER A 21 6.40 -18.48 -0.57
CA SER A 21 5.06 -18.14 -0.10
C SER A 21 5.00 -18.02 1.40
N CYS A 22 4.07 -17.23 1.89
CA CYS A 22 3.70 -17.19 3.30
C CYS A 22 2.19 -17.35 3.47
N GLU A 23 1.77 -17.66 4.69
CA GLU A 23 0.36 -17.73 5.05
C GLU A 23 -0.02 -16.49 5.87
N LEU A 24 -1.11 -15.84 5.46
CA LEU A 24 -1.80 -14.82 6.24
C LEU A 24 -3.05 -15.46 6.86
N THR A 25 -3.10 -15.51 8.18
CA THR A 25 -4.16 -16.15 8.96
C THR A 25 -5.15 -15.13 9.51
N ALA A 26 -6.35 -15.60 9.85
CA ALA A 26 -7.38 -14.80 10.51
C ALA A 26 -6.98 -14.28 11.91
N ALA A 27 -5.90 -14.81 12.50
CA ALA A 27 -5.38 -14.35 13.79
C ALA A 27 -4.53 -13.08 13.68
N GLN A 28 -4.08 -12.72 12.48
CA GLN A 28 -3.27 -11.53 12.25
C GLN A 28 -4.16 -10.31 12.05
N VAL A 29 -3.91 -9.28 12.87
CA VAL A 29 -4.54 -7.97 12.69
C VAL A 29 -3.80 -7.22 11.58
N LEU A 30 -4.59 -6.64 10.68
CA LEU A 30 -4.13 -5.79 9.60
C LEU A 30 -4.71 -4.39 9.78
N HIS A 31 -4.02 -3.39 9.26
CA HIS A 31 -4.43 -2.00 9.34
C HIS A 31 -4.63 -1.44 7.94
N ARG A 32 -5.71 -0.69 7.74
CA ARG A 32 -5.98 -0.02 6.46
C ARG A 32 -6.43 1.40 6.69
N GLY A 33 -5.68 2.36 6.14
CA GLY A 33 -6.17 3.72 5.96
C GLY A 33 -6.98 3.78 4.66
N HIS A 34 -8.22 4.25 4.73
CA HIS A 34 -9.11 4.32 3.58
C HIS A 34 -10.02 5.54 3.63
N ARG A 35 -10.61 5.89 2.47
CA ARG A 35 -11.63 6.93 2.40
C ARG A 35 -12.89 6.45 3.11
N VAL A 36 -13.58 7.34 3.81
CA VAL A 36 -14.88 7.06 4.44
C VAL A 36 -15.95 6.65 3.41
N SER A 37 -15.79 7.08 2.15
CA SER A 37 -16.70 6.72 1.04
C SER A 37 -16.59 5.26 0.58
N ASN A 38 -15.53 4.55 0.97
CA ASN A 38 -15.29 3.16 0.56
C ASN A 38 -15.23 2.29 1.81
N GLY A 39 -15.80 1.08 1.76
CA GLY A 39 -15.63 0.15 2.85
C GLY A 39 -14.16 -0.27 3.03
N PRO A 40 -13.81 -0.78 4.22
CA PRO A 40 -12.45 -1.18 4.54
C PRO A 40 -11.98 -2.40 3.72
N TRP A 41 -12.88 -3.07 2.99
CA TRP A 41 -12.59 -4.15 2.06
C TRP A 41 -12.92 -3.80 0.61
N TRP A 42 -12.65 -2.56 0.21
CA TRP A 42 -12.68 -2.17 -1.20
C TRP A 42 -11.44 -2.68 -1.97
N PHE A 43 -11.65 -3.54 -2.97
CA PHE A 43 -10.64 -4.04 -3.89
C PHE A 43 -10.58 -3.17 -5.15
N SER A 44 -9.53 -2.36 -5.28
CA SER A 44 -9.33 -1.44 -6.41
C SER A 44 -8.94 -2.20 -7.68
N SER A 45 -9.52 -1.79 -8.80
CA SER A 45 -9.09 -2.20 -10.15
C SER A 45 -8.91 -1.00 -11.07
N SER A 46 -8.60 0.16 -10.48
CA SER A 46 -8.49 1.44 -11.18
C SER A 46 -7.18 1.62 -11.97
N GLY A 47 -6.18 0.78 -11.71
CA GLY A 47 -4.82 0.92 -12.23
C GLY A 47 -4.00 2.01 -11.52
N GLY A 48 -4.57 2.68 -10.50
CA GLY A 48 -3.89 3.70 -9.71
C GLY A 48 -2.96 3.13 -8.64
N GLY A 49 -3.21 1.91 -8.18
CA GLY A 49 -2.36 1.21 -7.24
C GLY A 49 -1.23 0.42 -7.92
N ARG A 50 -0.14 0.22 -7.17
CA ARG A 50 1.07 -0.44 -7.66
C ARG A 50 0.83 -1.89 -8.07
N PHE A 51 -0.04 -2.59 -7.35
CA PHE A 51 -0.37 -3.99 -7.58
C PHE A 51 -1.85 -4.14 -7.99
N ASP A 52 -2.45 -3.10 -8.57
CA ASP A 52 -3.85 -3.14 -8.99
C ASP A 52 -4.02 -4.18 -10.10
N LEU A 53 -4.93 -5.13 -9.86
CA LEU A 53 -5.44 -6.02 -10.89
C LEU A 53 -6.47 -5.30 -11.78
N THR A 54 -6.72 -5.85 -12.96
CA THR A 54 -7.79 -5.37 -13.85
C THR A 54 -9.10 -6.09 -13.57
N PRO A 55 -10.28 -5.47 -13.85
CA PRO A 55 -11.56 -6.15 -13.72
C PRO A 55 -11.59 -7.50 -14.47
N PRO A 56 -12.27 -8.54 -13.92
CA PRO A 56 -13.16 -8.51 -12.75
C PRO A 56 -12.44 -8.62 -11.40
N ARG A 57 -11.11 -8.72 -11.39
CA ARG A 57 -10.30 -8.81 -10.18
C ARG A 57 -9.92 -7.42 -9.67
N GLY A 58 -9.59 -7.33 -8.38
CA GLY A 58 -9.10 -6.12 -7.76
C GLY A 58 -8.18 -6.41 -6.58
N THR A 59 -7.55 -5.35 -6.08
CA THR A 59 -6.51 -5.43 -5.06
C THR A 59 -6.87 -4.58 -3.84
N CYS A 60 -6.76 -5.16 -2.65
CA CYS A 60 -6.92 -4.49 -1.37
C CYS A 60 -5.57 -4.39 -0.66
N TYR A 61 -5.15 -3.18 -0.29
CA TYR A 61 -3.86 -2.92 0.35
C TYR A 61 -4.04 -2.77 1.85
N LEU A 62 -3.27 -3.53 2.62
CA LEU A 62 -3.28 -3.50 4.08
C LEU A 62 -1.85 -3.55 4.63
N ALA A 63 -1.65 -3.01 5.82
CA ALA A 63 -0.39 -3.10 6.55
C ALA A 63 -0.48 -4.07 7.73
N TYR A 64 0.67 -4.63 8.15
CA TYR A 64 0.76 -5.42 9.38
C TYR A 64 0.79 -4.57 10.65
N ASP A 65 1.06 -3.27 10.52
CA ASP A 65 1.13 -2.34 11.64
C ASP A 65 0.48 -0.99 11.30
N GLU A 66 0.01 -0.33 12.34
CA GLU A 66 -0.72 0.94 12.26
C GLU A 66 0.11 2.04 11.56
N VAL A 67 1.39 2.17 11.92
CA VAL A 67 2.28 3.22 11.40
C VAL A 67 2.47 3.05 9.90
N THR A 68 2.68 1.82 9.44
CA THR A 68 2.82 1.51 8.02
C THR A 68 1.53 1.84 7.26
N ALA A 69 0.35 1.47 7.78
CA ALA A 69 -0.93 1.83 7.15
C ALA A 69 -1.10 3.35 7.00
N ILE A 70 -0.78 4.11 8.05
CA ILE A 70 -0.86 5.58 8.02
C ILE A 70 0.13 6.13 7.00
N ARG A 71 1.40 5.71 7.06
CA ARG A 71 2.47 6.19 6.16
C ARG A 71 2.20 5.89 4.70
N GLU A 72 1.62 4.74 4.35
CA GLU A 72 1.24 4.46 2.97
C GLU A 72 0.03 5.29 2.52
N THR A 73 -0.92 5.55 3.42
CA THR A 73 -2.10 6.37 3.12
C THR A 73 -1.73 7.82 2.83
N VAL A 74 -0.70 8.34 3.50
CA VAL A 74 -0.35 9.77 3.52
C VAL A 74 1.04 10.05 2.93
N GLY A 75 1.74 9.02 2.44
CA GLY A 75 3.18 9.06 2.23
C GLY A 75 3.62 10.03 1.13
N ALA A 76 2.86 10.12 0.04
CA ALA A 76 3.15 11.10 -1.01
C ALA A 76 2.96 12.56 -0.52
N PRO A 77 1.83 12.93 0.11
CA PRO A 77 1.69 14.22 0.78
C PRO A 77 2.79 14.48 1.82
N LEU A 78 3.04 13.52 2.72
CA LEU A 78 4.00 13.66 3.81
C LEU A 78 5.44 13.85 3.29
N ALA A 79 5.83 13.12 2.25
CA ALA A 79 7.14 13.28 1.62
C ALA A 79 7.30 14.63 0.91
N ALA A 80 6.21 15.23 0.43
CA ALA A 80 6.24 16.51 -0.27
C ALA A 80 6.26 17.72 0.67
N SER A 81 5.48 17.69 1.76
CA SER A 81 5.25 18.86 2.63
C SER A 81 5.72 18.68 4.09
N GLY A 82 6.06 17.46 4.51
CA GLY A 82 6.35 17.14 5.92
C GLY A 82 5.13 17.18 6.85
N VAL A 83 3.94 17.50 6.32
CA VAL A 83 2.69 17.64 7.08
C VAL A 83 1.50 17.18 6.26
N ILE A 84 0.53 16.52 6.90
CA ILE A 84 -0.72 16.13 6.25
C ILE A 84 -1.75 17.25 6.43
N SER A 85 -2.51 17.57 5.38
CA SER A 85 -3.61 18.53 5.52
C SER A 85 -4.76 17.93 6.33
N ALA A 86 -5.37 18.73 7.19
CA ALA A 86 -6.52 18.31 7.99
C ALA A 86 -7.69 17.88 7.10
N GLU A 87 -7.87 18.52 5.95
CA GLU A 87 -8.90 18.21 4.96
C GLU A 87 -8.68 16.83 4.33
N PHE A 88 -7.43 16.51 3.94
CA PHE A 88 -7.09 15.19 3.40
C PHE A 88 -7.34 14.07 4.42
N ALA A 89 -6.98 14.33 5.68
CA ALA A 89 -7.12 13.35 6.75
C ALA A 89 -8.58 13.21 7.23
N ALA A 90 -9.40 14.26 7.15
CA ALA A 90 -10.82 14.22 7.55
C ALA A 90 -11.68 13.34 6.63
N GLU A 91 -11.28 13.14 5.38
CA GLU A 91 -11.96 12.22 4.45
C GLU A 91 -11.60 10.75 4.67
N ARG A 92 -10.76 10.45 5.66
CA ARG A 92 -10.15 9.13 5.85
C ARG A 92 -10.22 8.66 7.29
N GLN A 93 -10.27 7.35 7.41
CA GLN A 93 -10.24 6.64 8.68
C GLN A 93 -9.26 5.47 8.60
N LEU A 94 -8.94 4.92 9.76
CA LEU A 94 -8.08 3.79 9.95
C LEU A 94 -8.88 2.66 10.58
N SER A 95 -8.88 1.49 9.92
CA SER A 95 -9.55 0.30 10.43
C SER A 95 -8.54 -0.77 10.82
N ALA A 96 -8.84 -1.49 11.90
CA ALA A 96 -8.19 -2.75 12.26
C ALA A 96 -9.03 -3.94 11.74
N LEU A 97 -8.42 -4.79 10.93
CA LEU A 97 -9.11 -5.80 10.15
C LEU A 97 -8.49 -7.18 10.35
N ALA A 98 -9.27 -8.23 10.16
CA ALA A 98 -8.80 -9.61 10.08
C ALA A 98 -9.40 -10.26 8.83
N VAL A 99 -8.58 -11.05 8.13
CA VAL A 99 -9.08 -11.83 6.99
C VAL A 99 -10.05 -12.93 7.46
N PRO A 100 -11.08 -13.29 6.67
CA PRO A 100 -12.07 -14.29 7.09
C PRO A 100 -11.54 -15.72 7.16
N HIS A 101 -10.44 -16.01 6.46
CA HIS A 101 -9.78 -17.32 6.40
C HIS A 101 -8.29 -17.16 6.06
N GLY A 102 -7.53 -18.25 6.10
CA GLY A 102 -6.15 -18.27 5.61
C GLY A 102 -6.06 -17.81 4.14
N HIS A 103 -5.03 -17.03 3.83
CA HIS A 103 -4.69 -16.58 2.49
C HIS A 103 -3.24 -16.97 2.18
N HIS A 104 -3.03 -17.58 1.03
CA HIS A 104 -1.71 -17.96 0.55
C HIS A 104 -1.11 -16.81 -0.26
N LEU A 105 -0.06 -16.19 0.25
CA LEU A 105 0.52 -14.99 -0.33
C LEU A 105 1.88 -15.27 -0.96
N ALA A 106 2.15 -14.63 -2.10
CA ALA A 106 3.49 -14.58 -2.66
C ALA A 106 4.42 -13.75 -1.74
N ASP A 107 5.54 -14.34 -1.32
CA ASP A 107 6.54 -13.66 -0.50
C ASP A 107 7.59 -12.96 -1.37
N THR A 108 7.30 -11.72 -1.76
CA THR A 108 8.22 -10.91 -2.57
C THR A 108 9.44 -10.40 -1.79
N SER A 109 9.47 -10.59 -0.47
CA SER A 109 10.56 -10.16 0.41
C SER A 109 11.53 -11.28 0.76
N SER A 110 11.20 -12.54 0.44
CA SER A 110 12.12 -13.66 0.57
C SER A 110 13.35 -13.47 -0.30
N ALA A 111 14.52 -13.88 0.20
CA ALA A 111 15.75 -13.90 -0.58
C ALA A 111 15.62 -14.79 -1.84
N GLU A 112 14.79 -15.84 -1.77
CA GLU A 112 14.54 -16.77 -2.87
C GLU A 112 13.74 -16.12 -4.01
N ALA A 113 12.98 -15.05 -3.74
CA ALA A 113 12.23 -14.33 -4.78
C ALA A 113 13.17 -13.73 -5.84
N ALA A 114 14.43 -13.43 -5.49
CA ALA A 114 15.45 -12.98 -6.43
C ALA A 114 15.75 -14.03 -7.53
N ASN A 115 15.57 -15.32 -7.24
CA ASN A 115 15.74 -16.40 -8.22
C ASN A 115 14.67 -16.35 -9.33
N TYR A 116 13.58 -15.61 -9.11
CA TYR A 116 12.52 -15.39 -10.10
C TYR A 116 12.67 -14.05 -10.83
N GLY A 117 13.70 -13.27 -10.51
CA GLY A 117 13.99 -11.98 -11.15
C GLY A 117 13.37 -10.78 -10.45
N ILE A 118 12.73 -10.96 -9.28
CA ILE A 118 12.22 -9.85 -8.46
C ILE A 118 13.39 -9.10 -7.83
N THR A 119 13.26 -7.77 -7.82
CA THR A 119 14.13 -6.87 -7.08
C THR A 119 13.29 -5.94 -6.21
N ARG A 120 13.93 -5.18 -5.32
CA ARG A 120 13.24 -4.15 -4.52
C ARG A 120 12.66 -3.00 -5.35
N GLU A 121 12.97 -2.92 -6.64
CA GLU A 121 12.30 -1.97 -7.53
C GLU A 121 10.81 -2.25 -7.63
N LEU A 122 10.36 -3.49 -7.43
CA LEU A 122 8.94 -3.87 -7.45
C LEU A 122 8.09 -2.92 -6.60
N VAL A 123 8.59 -2.54 -5.42
CA VAL A 123 7.87 -1.74 -4.43
C VAL A 123 8.12 -0.23 -4.54
N SER A 124 9.09 0.20 -5.35
CA SER A 124 9.47 1.62 -5.46
C SER A 124 9.31 2.21 -6.86
N MET A 125 9.33 1.38 -7.92
CA MET A 125 9.42 1.83 -9.30
C MET A 125 8.18 2.57 -9.80
N THR A 126 8.36 3.36 -10.84
CA THR A 126 7.30 3.96 -11.64
C THR A 126 7.73 3.89 -13.11
N PRO A 127 6.83 3.65 -14.08
CA PRO A 127 5.38 3.47 -13.94
C PRO A 127 4.97 2.10 -13.36
N TYR A 128 3.70 1.94 -12.98
CA TYR A 128 3.18 0.72 -12.33
C TYR A 128 2.87 -0.44 -13.27
N ALA A 129 3.09 -0.30 -14.57
CA ALA A 129 2.83 -1.37 -15.54
C ALA A 129 3.52 -2.69 -15.17
N VAL A 130 4.82 -2.65 -14.83
CA VAL A 130 5.57 -3.86 -14.45
C VAL A 130 5.09 -4.46 -13.13
N PRO A 131 4.96 -3.69 -12.01
CA PRO A 131 4.38 -4.22 -10.78
C PRO A 131 2.95 -4.79 -10.93
N GLN A 132 2.10 -4.19 -11.78
CA GLN A 132 0.75 -4.69 -12.07
C GLN A 132 0.79 -6.00 -12.86
N GLU A 133 1.74 -6.17 -13.79
CA GLU A 133 1.93 -7.44 -14.51
C GLU A 133 2.42 -8.56 -13.58
N TRP A 134 3.31 -8.23 -12.64
CA TRP A 134 3.69 -9.14 -11.56
C TRP A 134 2.48 -9.54 -10.70
N ALA A 135 1.66 -8.57 -10.27
CA ALA A 135 0.44 -8.86 -9.50
C ALA A 135 -0.52 -9.77 -10.27
N SER A 136 -0.76 -9.49 -11.57
CA SER A 136 -1.59 -10.33 -12.43
C SER A 136 -1.05 -11.74 -12.60
N THR A 137 0.27 -11.93 -12.57
CA THR A 137 0.88 -13.25 -12.66
C THR A 137 0.72 -14.01 -11.33
N PHE A 138 0.85 -13.31 -10.19
CA PHE A 138 0.63 -13.90 -8.88
C PHE A 138 -0.83 -14.29 -8.65
N ASP A 139 -1.80 -13.51 -9.15
CA ASP A 139 -3.24 -13.80 -9.01
C ASP A 139 -3.66 -15.17 -9.57
N ALA A 140 -2.86 -15.76 -10.47
CA ALA A 140 -3.11 -17.09 -11.01
C ALA A 140 -2.84 -18.22 -10.00
N THR A 141 -2.17 -17.96 -8.89
CA THR A 141 -1.72 -19.01 -7.94
C THR A 141 -1.84 -18.60 -6.47
N PHE A 142 -1.79 -17.30 -6.18
CA PHE A 142 -1.80 -16.74 -4.83
C PHE A 142 -3.03 -15.88 -4.60
N ASP A 143 -3.47 -15.79 -3.35
CA ASP A 143 -4.54 -14.90 -2.90
C ASP A 143 -4.07 -13.44 -2.73
N GLY A 144 -2.80 -13.16 -3.01
CA GLY A 144 -2.18 -11.86 -2.81
C GLY A 144 -0.65 -11.95 -2.77
N LEU A 145 -0.02 -10.86 -2.34
CA LEU A 145 1.42 -10.81 -2.08
C LEU A 145 1.74 -10.02 -0.81
N GLN A 146 2.79 -10.43 -0.09
CA GLN A 146 3.39 -9.63 0.98
C GLN A 146 4.61 -8.86 0.45
N TYR A 147 4.82 -7.65 0.94
CA TYR A 147 5.86 -6.76 0.45
C TYR A 147 6.35 -5.75 1.51
N GLN A 148 7.45 -5.07 1.16
CA GLN A 148 7.98 -3.93 1.91
C GLN A 148 7.47 -2.64 1.28
N THR A 149 6.74 -1.86 2.06
CA THR A 149 6.14 -0.61 1.59
C THR A 149 7.16 0.45 1.21
N ARG A 150 6.73 1.40 0.37
CA ARG A 150 7.61 2.46 -0.15
C ARG A 150 7.95 3.50 0.92
N PHE A 151 7.00 3.82 1.79
CA PHE A 151 7.13 4.92 2.74
C PHE A 151 7.56 4.49 4.14
N THR A 152 7.70 3.19 4.42
CA THR A 152 8.24 2.65 5.68
C THR A 152 9.52 1.85 5.43
N THR A 153 10.61 2.25 6.10
CA THR A 153 11.93 1.62 5.98
C THR A 153 12.13 0.59 7.10
N GLY A 154 11.90 -0.68 6.80
CA GLY A 154 12.15 -1.81 7.70
C GLY A 154 12.76 -3.00 6.95
N PRO A 155 13.43 -3.93 7.64
CA PRO A 155 14.04 -5.10 6.99
C PRO A 155 13.02 -6.21 6.71
N THR A 156 11.85 -6.21 7.35
CA THR A 156 10.80 -7.22 7.22
C THR A 156 9.66 -6.75 6.30
N PRO A 157 8.84 -7.67 5.75
CA PRO A 157 7.56 -7.32 5.17
C PRO A 157 6.70 -6.54 6.17
N ASN A 158 5.96 -5.54 5.69
CA ASN A 158 5.10 -4.70 6.52
C ASN A 158 3.73 -4.43 5.88
N ALA A 159 3.46 -4.98 4.70
CA ALA A 159 2.16 -4.89 4.05
C ALA A 159 1.83 -6.11 3.19
N VAL A 160 0.55 -6.21 2.88
CA VAL A 160 -0.04 -7.18 1.95
C VAL A 160 -0.90 -6.46 0.93
N ALA A 161 -0.91 -6.99 -0.30
CA ALA A 161 -1.86 -6.65 -1.33
C ALA A 161 -2.68 -7.92 -1.61
N LEU A 162 -3.92 -7.96 -1.11
CA LEU A 162 -4.83 -9.09 -1.25
C LEU A 162 -5.63 -8.99 -2.54
N PHE A 163 -5.87 -10.12 -3.18
CA PHE A 163 -6.59 -10.22 -4.43
C PHE A 163 -7.97 -10.83 -4.23
N SER A 164 -8.99 -10.18 -4.80
CA SER A 164 -10.36 -10.68 -4.80
C SER A 164 -11.15 -10.12 -5.98
N GLY A 165 -12.47 -10.33 -6.01
CA GLY A 165 -13.36 -9.61 -6.92
C GLY A 165 -13.27 -8.09 -6.69
N ALA A 166 -13.27 -7.32 -7.77
CA ALA A 166 -13.21 -5.85 -7.69
C ALA A 166 -14.43 -5.27 -6.96
N GLY A 167 -14.21 -4.19 -6.20
CA GLY A 167 -15.26 -3.50 -5.45
C GLY A 167 -15.32 -3.94 -3.99
N GLU A 168 -16.49 -3.79 -3.38
CA GLU A 168 -16.72 -4.09 -1.96
C GLU A 168 -16.80 -5.61 -1.72
N SER A 169 -16.16 -6.08 -0.65
CA SER A 169 -16.26 -7.48 -0.21
C SER A 169 -17.01 -7.58 1.13
N PRO A 170 -17.87 -8.60 1.32
CA PRO A 170 -18.67 -8.76 2.54
C PRO A 170 -17.88 -9.36 3.72
N TRP A 171 -16.59 -9.05 3.84
CA TRP A 171 -15.72 -9.59 4.90
C TRP A 171 -15.93 -8.86 6.23
N PRO A 172 -15.57 -9.46 7.38
CA PRO A 172 -15.70 -8.82 8.69
C PRO A 172 -14.99 -7.47 8.75
N VAL A 173 -15.70 -6.44 9.21
CA VAL A 173 -15.20 -5.06 9.26
C VAL A 173 -14.90 -4.62 10.69
N ASP A 174 -14.08 -3.57 10.81
CA ASP A 174 -13.94 -2.80 12.04
C ASP A 174 -15.25 -2.04 12.32
N LEU A 175 -15.81 -2.22 13.50
CA LEU A 175 -17.05 -1.54 13.92
C LEU A 175 -16.79 -0.15 14.52
N ASP A 176 -15.54 0.16 14.87
CA ASP A 176 -15.14 1.44 15.47
C ASP A 176 -13.87 2.00 14.80
N PRO A 177 -13.91 2.30 13.48
CA PRO A 177 -12.76 2.83 12.79
C PRO A 177 -12.36 4.21 13.33
N GLU A 178 -11.07 4.42 13.58
CA GLU A 178 -10.55 5.65 14.14
C GLU A 178 -10.34 6.72 13.04
N PRO A 179 -10.67 7.99 13.28
CA PRO A 179 -10.30 9.07 12.35
C PRO A 179 -8.79 9.08 12.08
N LEU A 180 -8.39 9.18 10.80
CA LEU A 180 -6.97 9.12 10.42
C LEU A 180 -6.14 10.23 11.11
N THR A 181 -6.76 11.37 11.39
CA THR A 181 -6.14 12.50 12.11
C THR A 181 -5.69 12.11 13.52
N THR A 182 -6.50 11.34 14.25
CA THR A 182 -6.21 10.89 15.61
C THR A 182 -5.06 9.89 15.60
N ALA A 183 -5.17 8.87 14.75
CA ALA A 183 -4.15 7.83 14.59
C ALA A 183 -2.79 8.42 14.16
N ALA A 184 -2.78 9.31 13.16
CA ALA A 184 -1.57 9.97 12.67
C ALA A 184 -0.87 10.78 13.78
N ARG A 185 -1.63 11.55 14.58
CA ARG A 185 -1.09 12.33 15.70
C ARG A 185 -0.48 11.46 16.80
N ARG A 186 -1.12 10.33 17.13
CA ARG A 186 -0.59 9.35 18.09
C ARG A 186 0.79 8.83 17.68
N HIS A 187 1.05 8.74 16.38
CA HIS A 187 2.33 8.33 15.82
C HIS A 187 3.28 9.49 15.45
N GLY A 188 3.02 10.69 15.97
CA GLY A 188 3.90 11.85 15.79
C GLY A 188 3.89 12.44 14.37
N ILE A 189 2.90 12.08 13.54
CA ILE A 189 2.76 12.64 12.21
C ILE A 189 1.96 13.93 12.30
N ALA A 190 2.56 15.03 11.82
CA ALA A 190 1.95 16.34 11.88
C ALA A 190 0.72 16.44 10.96
N VAL A 191 -0.38 16.97 11.50
CA VAL A 191 -1.62 17.27 10.77
C VAL A 191 -1.95 18.74 10.97
N ALA A 192 -1.96 19.53 9.90
CA ALA A 192 -2.20 20.97 9.93
C ALA A 192 -3.38 21.36 9.04
N SER A 193 -4.16 22.34 9.50
CA SER A 193 -5.15 23.01 8.65
C SER A 193 -4.48 24.07 7.77
N ALA A 194 -5.10 24.38 6.64
CA ALA A 194 -4.67 25.52 5.84
C ALA A 194 -4.63 26.81 6.70
N PRO A 195 -3.60 27.67 6.57
CA PRO A 195 -3.55 28.91 7.31
C PRO A 195 -4.73 29.80 6.92
N ARG A 196 -5.46 30.31 7.92
CA ARG A 196 -6.63 31.17 7.69
C ARG A 196 -6.27 32.54 7.09
N SER A 197 -5.03 32.97 7.22
CA SER A 197 -4.48 34.16 6.57
C SER A 197 -2.98 33.99 6.33
N VAL A 198 -2.49 34.58 5.25
CA VAL A 198 -1.06 34.63 4.94
C VAL A 198 -0.68 36.10 4.76
N ARG A 199 0.35 36.55 5.48
CA ARG A 199 0.94 37.87 5.27
C ARG A 199 2.02 37.76 4.22
N VAL A 200 1.77 38.31 3.03
CA VAL A 200 2.82 38.44 2.00
C VAL A 200 3.76 39.55 2.44
N VAL A 201 5.02 39.20 2.71
CA VAL A 201 6.09 40.17 2.94
C VAL A 201 6.78 40.40 1.61
N LEU A 202 6.71 41.64 1.10
CA LEU A 202 7.45 42.01 -0.09
C LEU A 202 8.96 42.00 0.23
N PRO A 203 9.82 41.55 -0.69
CA PRO A 203 11.27 41.63 -0.49
C PRO A 203 11.69 43.09 -0.26
N PRO A 204 12.73 43.34 0.56
CA PRO A 204 13.22 44.70 0.79
C PRO A 204 13.65 45.34 -0.53
N THR A 205 13.19 46.56 -0.79
CA THR A 205 13.62 47.37 -1.93
C THR A 205 15.12 47.71 -1.79
N PRO A 206 15.91 47.60 -2.88
CA PRO A 206 17.32 47.98 -2.88
C PRO A 206 17.52 49.48 -2.66
#